data_AF-A0A7Y2Y1X2-F1
#
_entry.id   AF-A0A7Y2Y1X2-F1
#
_cell.length_a   1.000
_cell.length_b   1.000
_cell.length_c   1.000
_cell.angle_alpha   90.00
_cell.angle_beta   90.00
_cell.angle_gamma   90.00
#
_symmetry.space_group_name_H-M   'P 1'
#
loop_
_entity.id
_entity.type
_entity.pdbx_description
1 polymer ?
#
loop_
_entity_poly.entity_id
_entity_poly.type
_entity_poly.pdbx_seq_one_letter_code
_entity_poly.pdbx_strand_id
1 'polypeptide(L)'
;SIFSNCPFTIQKKHGVSNIGIAHWNVLKNFYNGSKTFGESHNLLKLIKNTITPEEFEILKHGPKDIVVTVSNLSLNQIEYKSINDFEYDDFCEWIWISCNYTPFMSLVRKEGCEYADGGLGSMVPIEEAVKRGAKIVDAIILHTETTHFNRMPSRNAFSLLTNMFAFMLDRIERQNIRIGKFVANNNDAIINFYYTPIVLTTNSLIFEKEKMTAWWESGFQYAEAKSHQQSQLQIELE
;
A
#
# COMPACT_ATOMS: atom_id res chain seq x y z
N SER A 1 17.09 4.79 -5.21
CA SER A 1 15.77 5.46 -5.25
C SER A 1 14.80 4.55 -5.97
N ILE A 2 13.55 4.44 -5.51
CA ILE A 2 12.48 3.68 -6.19
C ILE A 2 11.97 4.40 -7.46
N PHE A 3 12.21 5.71 -7.56
CA PHE A 3 11.86 6.49 -8.74
C PHE A 3 12.96 6.39 -9.81
N SER A 4 12.57 6.18 -11.07
CA SER A 4 13.42 6.41 -12.25
C SER A 4 13.40 7.89 -12.66
N ASN A 5 12.30 8.60 -12.40
CA ASN A 5 12.23 10.06 -12.44
C ASN A 5 11.39 10.58 -11.26
N CYS A 6 12.04 11.23 -10.29
CA CYS A 6 11.38 11.68 -9.06
C CYS A 6 10.74 13.06 -9.27
N PRO A 7 9.43 13.23 -9.04
CA PRO A 7 8.75 14.51 -9.22
C PRO A 7 8.89 15.45 -8.02
N PHE A 8 9.57 15.01 -6.97
CA PHE A 8 9.63 15.69 -5.68
C PHE A 8 11.01 16.28 -5.41
N THR A 9 11.00 17.42 -4.72
CA THR A 9 12.17 17.92 -3.98
C THR A 9 11.87 17.86 -2.49
N ILE A 10 12.82 17.38 -1.68
CA ILE A 10 12.65 17.29 -0.23
C ILE A 10 13.44 18.42 0.41
N GLN A 11 12.76 19.30 1.15
CA GLN A 11 13.38 20.36 1.93
C GLN A 11 13.10 20.15 3.42
N LYS A 12 14.14 19.88 4.20
CA LYS A 12 14.02 19.77 5.66
C LYS A 12 14.08 21.18 6.27
N LYS A 13 13.02 21.61 6.97
CA LYS A 13 12.98 22.88 7.70
C LYS A 13 12.42 22.64 9.11
N HIS A 14 13.18 22.98 10.15
CA HIS A 14 12.80 22.79 11.57
C HIS A 14 12.33 21.36 11.92
N GLY A 15 13.04 20.33 11.45
CA GLY A 15 12.68 18.93 11.70
C GLY A 15 11.48 18.41 10.89
N VAL A 16 10.79 19.27 10.13
CA VAL A 16 9.68 18.90 9.25
C VAL A 16 10.17 18.86 7.80
N SER A 17 10.00 17.72 7.14
CA SER A 17 10.28 17.55 5.72
C SER A 17 9.12 18.12 4.89
N ASN A 18 9.40 19.15 4.09
CA ASN A 18 8.45 19.71 3.14
C ASN A 18 8.72 19.13 1.74
N ILE A 19 7.65 18.75 1.05
CA ILE A 19 7.72 18.32 -0.36
C ILE A 19 7.48 19.53 -1.27
N GLY A 20 8.45 19.80 -2.13
CA GLY A 20 8.36 20.69 -3.27
C GLY A 20 8.27 19.93 -4.60
N ILE A 21 8.13 20.68 -5.69
CA ILE A 21 7.99 20.13 -7.04
C ILE A 21 9.36 20.18 -7.73
N ALA A 22 9.80 19.05 -8.29
CA ALA A 22 10.93 18.99 -9.20
C ALA A 22 10.47 19.39 -10.61
N HIS A 23 10.26 20.70 -10.85
CA HIS A 23 9.63 21.22 -12.08
C HIS A 23 10.27 20.69 -13.36
N TRP A 24 11.62 20.65 -13.43
CA TRP A 24 12.33 20.13 -14.60
C TRP A 24 12.08 18.64 -14.85
N ASN A 25 11.99 17.84 -13.78
CA ASN A 25 11.71 16.40 -13.89
C ASN A 25 10.28 16.15 -14.37
N VAL A 26 9.31 16.92 -13.84
CA VAL A 26 7.91 16.85 -14.25
C VAL A 26 7.75 17.26 -15.72
N LEU A 27 8.35 18.37 -16.13
CA LEU A 27 8.32 18.81 -17.53
C LEU A 27 8.98 17.80 -18.47
N LYS A 28 10.10 17.20 -18.07
CA LYS A 28 10.77 16.14 -18.83
C LYS A 28 9.86 14.93 -19.03
N ASN A 29 9.09 14.53 -18.02
CA ASN A 29 8.13 13.43 -18.13
C ASN A 29 7.05 13.72 -19.15
N PHE A 30 6.43 14.90 -19.09
CA PHE A 30 5.41 15.30 -20.06
C PHE A 30 5.97 15.42 -21.47
N TYR A 31 7.18 15.96 -21.62
CA TYR A 31 7.86 16.03 -22.91
C TYR A 31 8.10 14.63 -23.51
N ASN A 32 8.40 13.63 -22.67
CA ASN A 32 8.55 12.23 -23.07
C ASN A 32 7.20 11.51 -23.30
N GLY A 33 6.07 12.20 -23.21
CA GLY A 33 4.74 11.65 -23.42
C GLY A 33 4.14 10.90 -22.21
N SER A 34 4.78 10.96 -21.04
CA SER A 34 4.19 10.42 -19.81
C SER A 34 2.98 11.26 -19.39
N LYS A 35 1.96 10.60 -18.83
CA LYS A 35 0.76 11.24 -18.27
C LYS A 35 0.90 11.55 -16.78
N THR A 36 2.02 11.19 -16.17
CA THR A 36 2.25 11.31 -14.73
C THR A 36 3.41 12.26 -14.42
N PHE A 37 3.43 12.76 -13.19
CA PHE A 37 4.48 13.64 -12.72
C PHE A 37 5.82 12.92 -12.57
N GLY A 38 5.81 11.64 -12.20
CA GLY A 38 7.00 10.85 -11.91
C GLY A 38 6.95 9.44 -12.50
N GLU A 39 8.10 8.79 -12.56
CA GLU A 39 8.26 7.40 -13.02
C GLU A 39 8.97 6.54 -11.98
N SER A 40 8.62 5.26 -11.92
CA SER A 40 8.98 4.33 -10.84
C SER A 40 9.56 3.00 -11.35
N HIS A 41 10.08 2.95 -12.58
CA HIS A 41 10.63 1.71 -13.13
C HIS A 41 11.80 1.12 -12.32
N ASN A 42 12.46 1.93 -11.48
CA ASN A 42 13.47 1.43 -10.54
C ASN A 42 12.85 0.56 -9.43
N LEU A 43 11.59 0.79 -9.05
CA LEU A 43 10.83 -0.07 -8.15
C LEU A 43 10.57 -1.44 -8.76
N LEU A 44 10.14 -1.50 -10.03
CA LEU A 44 9.97 -2.78 -10.74
C LEU A 44 11.28 -3.59 -10.77
N LYS A 45 12.41 -2.93 -11.06
CA LYS A 45 13.74 -3.57 -11.01
C LYS A 45 14.06 -4.07 -9.60
N LEU A 46 13.77 -3.29 -8.57
CA LEU A 46 13.98 -3.70 -7.19
C LEU A 46 13.16 -4.94 -6.82
N ILE A 47 11.88 -4.98 -7.21
CA ILE A 47 10.98 -6.13 -6.99
C ILE A 47 11.56 -7.38 -7.64
N LYS A 48 11.92 -7.31 -8.94
CA LYS A 48 12.52 -8.42 -9.69
C LYS A 48 13.89 -8.87 -9.17
N ASN A 49 14.61 -8.01 -8.45
CA ASN A 49 15.89 -8.37 -7.83
C ASN A 49 15.70 -8.93 -6.41
N THR A 50 14.53 -8.71 -5.80
CA THR A 50 14.25 -9.10 -4.41
C THR A 50 13.52 -10.44 -4.35
N ILE A 51 12.55 -10.66 -5.25
CA ILE A 51 11.82 -11.92 -5.38
C ILE A 51 12.50 -12.70 -6.48
N THR A 52 13.13 -13.84 -6.17
CA THR A 52 13.76 -14.64 -7.24
C THR A 52 12.72 -15.47 -7.99
N PRO A 53 13.00 -15.89 -9.24
CA PRO A 53 12.12 -16.82 -9.97
C PRO A 53 11.90 -18.13 -9.20
N GLU A 54 12.92 -18.64 -8.52
CA GLU A 54 12.80 -19.86 -7.71
C GLU A 54 11.86 -19.67 -6.51
N GLU A 55 11.99 -18.54 -5.80
CA GLU A 55 11.07 -18.20 -4.71
C GLU A 55 9.64 -18.04 -5.21
N PHE A 56 9.44 -17.41 -6.37
CA PHE A 56 8.13 -17.28 -6.99
C PHE A 56 7.49 -18.64 -7.28
N GLU A 57 8.22 -19.58 -7.87
CA GLU A 57 7.70 -20.93 -8.15
C GLU A 57 7.36 -21.68 -6.86
N ILE A 58 8.18 -21.54 -5.82
CA ILE A 58 7.88 -22.12 -4.49
C ILE A 58 6.58 -21.53 -3.92
N LEU A 59 6.37 -20.22 -4.05
CA LEU A 59 5.16 -19.55 -3.56
C LEU A 59 3.93 -19.94 -4.37
N LYS A 60 4.04 -20.02 -5.70
CA LYS A 60 2.96 -20.40 -6.63
C LYS A 60 2.51 -21.84 -6.42
N HIS A 61 3.44 -22.76 -6.20
CA HIS A 61 3.13 -24.16 -5.88
C HIS A 61 2.90 -24.43 -4.39
N GLY A 62 3.01 -23.39 -3.57
CA GLY A 62 2.77 -23.45 -2.13
C GLY A 62 1.29 -23.51 -1.77
N PRO A 63 0.98 -23.71 -0.48
CA PRO A 63 -0.40 -23.78 0.00
C PRO A 63 -1.08 -22.40 0.12
N LYS A 64 -0.35 -21.30 -0.12
CA LYS A 64 -0.83 -19.93 0.11
C LYS A 64 -1.17 -19.28 -1.22
N ASP A 65 -2.40 -18.80 -1.35
CA ASP A 65 -2.80 -17.91 -2.44
C ASP A 65 -2.35 -16.47 -2.14
N ILE A 66 -1.38 -15.96 -2.88
CA ILE A 66 -0.89 -14.58 -2.77
C ILE A 66 -1.62 -13.73 -3.79
N VAL A 67 -2.31 -12.70 -3.31
CA VAL A 67 -3.18 -11.88 -4.13
C VAL A 67 -2.74 -10.42 -4.07
N VAL A 68 -2.61 -9.81 -5.24
CA VAL A 68 -2.27 -8.40 -5.40
C VAL A 68 -3.52 -7.61 -5.80
N THR A 69 -3.76 -6.48 -5.14
CA THR A 69 -4.91 -5.62 -5.42
C THR A 69 -4.49 -4.47 -6.33
N VAL A 70 -5.21 -4.25 -7.43
CA VAL A 70 -4.96 -3.15 -8.37
C VAL A 70 -6.25 -2.44 -8.74
N SER A 71 -6.15 -1.15 -9.05
CA SER A 71 -7.28 -0.34 -9.52
C SER A 71 -7.26 -0.27 -11.04
N ASN A 72 -8.27 -0.83 -11.71
CA ASN A 72 -8.47 -0.64 -13.14
C ASN A 72 -9.25 0.66 -13.37
N LEU A 73 -8.54 1.70 -13.78
CA LEU A 73 -9.11 3.04 -13.99
C LEU A 73 -10.02 3.08 -15.23
N SER A 74 -9.77 2.23 -16.23
CA SER A 74 -10.57 2.19 -17.46
C SER A 74 -11.93 1.54 -17.23
N LEU A 75 -11.99 0.50 -16.40
CA LEU A 75 -13.23 -0.21 -16.06
C LEU A 75 -13.89 0.30 -14.77
N ASN A 76 -13.22 1.21 -14.05
CA ASN A 76 -13.66 1.76 -12.77
C ASN A 76 -13.98 0.66 -11.73
N GLN A 77 -13.06 -0.30 -11.59
CA GLN A 77 -13.21 -1.44 -10.69
C GLN A 77 -11.89 -1.82 -10.03
N ILE A 78 -11.98 -2.56 -8.94
CA ILE A 78 -10.83 -3.19 -8.28
C ILE A 78 -10.68 -4.60 -8.81
N GLU A 79 -9.45 -4.98 -9.10
CA GLU A 79 -9.10 -6.31 -9.56
C GLU A 79 -8.09 -6.95 -8.61
N TYR A 80 -8.24 -8.26 -8.44
CA TYR A 80 -7.42 -9.07 -7.57
C TYR A 80 -6.64 -10.07 -8.43
N LYS A 81 -5.32 -9.99 -8.39
CA LYS A 81 -4.40 -10.78 -9.23
C LYS A 81 -3.74 -11.84 -8.36
N SER A 82 -4.15 -13.10 -8.51
CA SER A 82 -3.55 -14.22 -7.77
C SER A 82 -2.22 -14.62 -8.40
N ILE A 83 -1.26 -15.01 -7.57
CA ILE A 83 0.01 -15.62 -8.00
C ILE A 83 -0.19 -16.85 -8.90
N ASN A 84 -1.31 -17.54 -8.75
CA ASN A 84 -1.64 -18.74 -9.52
C ASN A 84 -2.03 -18.43 -10.98
N ASP A 85 -2.44 -17.20 -11.27
CA ASP A 85 -2.98 -16.80 -12.58
C ASP A 85 -1.90 -16.23 -13.52
N PHE A 86 -0.68 -16.00 -13.02
CA PHE A 86 0.36 -15.28 -13.76
C PHE A 86 1.72 -15.98 -13.71
N GLU A 87 2.58 -15.64 -14.66
CA GLU A 87 3.99 -16.01 -14.66
C GLU A 87 4.82 -14.97 -13.92
N TYR A 88 6.05 -15.32 -13.55
CA TYR A 88 6.95 -14.51 -12.71
C TYR A 88 7.01 -13.03 -13.12
N ASP A 89 7.27 -12.76 -14.41
CA ASP A 89 7.44 -11.39 -14.90
C ASP A 89 6.16 -10.56 -14.79
N ASP A 90 5.01 -11.17 -15.10
CA ASP A 90 3.71 -10.54 -15.02
C ASP A 90 3.28 -10.29 -13.58
N PHE A 91 3.53 -11.25 -12.69
CA PHE A 91 3.19 -11.09 -11.28
C PHE A 91 4.04 -10.01 -10.61
N CYS A 92 5.35 -9.94 -10.90
CA CYS A 92 6.21 -8.85 -10.45
C CYS A 92 5.71 -7.48 -10.96
N GLU A 93 5.20 -7.43 -12.20
CA GLU A 93 4.59 -6.23 -12.74
C GLU A 93 3.30 -5.86 -12.01
N TRP A 94 2.44 -6.83 -11.67
CA TRP A 94 1.23 -6.58 -10.88
C TRP A 94 1.55 -6.05 -9.48
N ILE A 95 2.57 -6.60 -8.81
CA ILE A 95 3.08 -6.06 -7.55
C ILE A 95 3.50 -4.59 -7.73
N TRP A 96 4.26 -4.29 -8.79
CA TRP A 96 4.69 -2.93 -9.08
C TRP A 96 3.52 -1.97 -9.36
N ILE A 97 2.53 -2.40 -10.14
CA ILE A 97 1.30 -1.63 -10.43
C ILE A 97 0.55 -1.32 -9.13
N SER A 98 0.43 -2.31 -8.25
CA SER A 98 -0.25 -2.18 -6.95
C SER A 98 0.38 -1.14 -6.02
N CYS A 99 1.65 -0.78 -6.24
CA CYS A 99 2.37 0.23 -5.45
C CYS A 99 2.55 1.57 -6.18
N ASN A 100 1.92 1.77 -7.34
CA ASN A 100 2.08 2.98 -8.13
C ASN A 100 1.09 4.08 -7.72
N TYR A 101 1.55 4.99 -6.86
CA TYR A 101 0.77 6.12 -6.40
C TYR A 101 0.60 7.21 -7.48
N THR A 102 -0.29 6.96 -8.45
CA THR A 102 -0.60 7.88 -9.55
C THR A 102 -1.32 9.15 -9.05
N PRO A 103 -1.02 10.33 -9.61
CA PRO A 103 -0.16 10.60 -10.77
C PRO A 103 1.31 10.89 -10.39
N PHE A 104 1.76 10.54 -9.18
CA PHE A 104 3.14 10.83 -8.75
C PHE A 104 4.15 9.74 -9.16
N MET A 105 3.66 8.54 -9.43
CA MET A 105 4.42 7.41 -9.94
C MET A 105 3.91 7.03 -11.34
N SER A 106 4.39 5.91 -11.87
CA SER A 106 4.07 5.45 -13.22
C SER A 106 2.59 5.08 -13.37
N LEU A 107 1.98 5.44 -14.50
CA LEU A 107 0.69 4.91 -14.93
C LEU A 107 0.93 3.79 -15.93
N VAL A 108 0.41 2.59 -15.65
CA VAL A 108 0.67 1.41 -16.50
C VAL A 108 -0.53 1.14 -17.39
N ARG A 109 -0.28 0.89 -18.68
CA ARG A 109 -1.30 0.44 -19.62
C ARG A 109 -1.05 -1.02 -19.97
N LYS A 110 -2.00 -1.90 -19.63
CA LYS A 110 -1.94 -3.34 -19.90
C LYS A 110 -3.27 -3.78 -20.48
N GLU A 111 -3.24 -4.57 -21.56
CA GLU A 111 -4.45 -5.07 -22.24
C GLU A 111 -5.45 -3.96 -22.61
N GLY A 112 -4.93 -2.79 -23.00
CA GLY A 112 -5.75 -1.64 -23.38
C GLY A 112 -6.31 -0.82 -22.21
N CYS A 113 -6.25 -1.32 -20.96
CA CYS A 113 -6.71 -0.65 -19.75
C CYS A 113 -5.57 0.09 -19.03
N GLU A 114 -5.92 1.15 -18.30
CA GLU A 114 -5.01 1.89 -17.42
C GLU A 114 -5.16 1.40 -15.97
N TYR A 115 -4.04 1.12 -15.32
CA TYR A 115 -4.00 0.58 -13.96
C TYR A 115 -3.20 1.46 -13.00
N ALA A 116 -3.62 1.46 -11.75
CA ALA A 116 -2.99 2.17 -10.64
C ALA A 116 -3.02 1.35 -9.34
N ASP A 117 -2.47 1.94 -8.27
CA ASP A 117 -2.45 1.40 -6.92
C ASP A 117 -3.84 0.91 -6.45
N GLY A 118 -3.88 -0.28 -5.85
CA GLY A 118 -5.12 -0.90 -5.35
C GLY A 118 -5.77 -0.13 -4.20
N GLY A 119 -4.99 0.61 -3.43
CA GLY A 119 -5.45 1.44 -2.32
C GLY A 119 -6.42 2.54 -2.73
N LEU A 120 -6.47 2.91 -4.02
CA LEU A 120 -7.44 3.87 -4.55
C LEU A 120 -8.89 3.38 -4.48
N GLY A 121 -9.15 2.10 -4.25
CA GLY A 121 -10.51 1.62 -3.94
C GLY A 121 -10.60 0.50 -2.90
N SER A 122 -9.52 -0.24 -2.65
CA SER A 122 -9.47 -1.26 -1.59
C SER A 122 -8.10 -1.25 -0.92
N MET A 123 -7.98 -0.42 0.13
CA MET A 123 -6.75 -0.28 0.93
C MET A 123 -6.51 -1.50 1.82
N VAL A 124 -7.59 -2.08 2.37
CA VAL A 124 -7.52 -3.25 3.24
C VAL A 124 -8.56 -4.27 2.77
N PRO A 125 -8.19 -5.25 1.92
CA PRO A 125 -9.15 -6.11 1.22
C PRO A 125 -9.72 -7.24 2.10
N ILE A 126 -10.23 -6.91 3.30
CA ILE A 126 -10.84 -7.85 4.26
C ILE A 126 -12.05 -8.55 3.64
N GLU A 127 -12.89 -7.78 2.94
CA GLU A 127 -14.07 -8.33 2.25
C GLU A 127 -13.66 -9.41 1.24
N GLU A 128 -12.62 -9.16 0.45
CA GLU A 128 -12.13 -10.13 -0.55
C GLU A 128 -11.56 -11.37 0.12
N ALA A 129 -10.79 -11.21 1.21
CA ALA A 129 -10.26 -12.34 1.97
C ALA A 129 -11.39 -13.25 2.49
N VAL A 130 -12.46 -12.67 3.04
CA VAL A 130 -13.63 -13.43 3.50
C VAL A 130 -14.38 -14.08 2.33
N LYS A 131 -14.56 -13.38 1.20
CA LYS A 131 -15.17 -13.94 -0.02
C LYS A 131 -14.39 -15.13 -0.58
N ARG A 132 -13.06 -15.14 -0.43
CA ARG A 132 -12.18 -16.27 -0.77
C ARG A 132 -12.23 -17.41 0.24
N GLY A 133 -13.04 -17.29 1.29
CA GLY A 133 -13.28 -18.36 2.27
C GLY A 133 -12.47 -18.24 3.55
N ALA A 134 -11.77 -17.14 3.80
CA ALA A 134 -11.04 -16.95 5.06
C ALA A 134 -12.01 -16.91 6.26
N LYS A 135 -11.78 -17.80 7.23
CA LYS A 135 -12.51 -17.83 8.51
C LYS A 135 -11.84 -17.04 9.61
N ILE A 136 -10.53 -16.81 9.48
CA ILE A 136 -9.75 -15.97 10.37
C ILE A 136 -8.96 -15.01 9.49
N VAL A 137 -9.06 -13.72 9.77
CA VAL A 137 -8.39 -12.66 9.01
C VAL A 137 -7.56 -11.81 9.97
N ASP A 138 -6.24 -11.85 9.81
CA ASP A 138 -5.33 -10.95 10.50
C ASP A 138 -5.08 -9.71 9.63
N ALA A 139 -5.71 -8.59 9.98
CA ALA A 139 -5.61 -7.33 9.24
C ALA A 139 -4.56 -6.41 9.86
N ILE A 140 -3.45 -6.21 9.15
CA ILE A 140 -2.39 -5.27 9.53
C ILE A 140 -2.73 -3.89 8.99
N ILE A 141 -2.92 -2.93 9.90
CA ILE A 141 -3.31 -1.55 9.57
C ILE A 141 -2.15 -0.63 9.92
N LEU A 142 -1.57 0.02 8.91
CA LEU A 142 -0.42 0.91 9.06
C LEU A 142 -0.80 2.32 9.56
N HIS A 143 -1.79 2.40 10.44
CA HIS A 143 -2.26 3.59 11.12
C HIS A 143 -2.50 3.30 12.60
N THR A 144 -2.49 4.36 13.40
CA THR A 144 -2.94 4.29 14.78
C THR A 144 -4.46 4.10 14.83
N GLU A 145 -4.94 3.33 15.82
CA GLU A 145 -6.38 3.07 15.99
C GLU A 145 -7.19 4.37 16.13
N THR A 146 -6.63 5.34 16.85
CA THR A 146 -7.17 6.69 16.98
C THR A 146 -6.27 7.71 16.29
N THR A 147 -6.87 8.62 15.53
CA THR A 147 -6.17 9.70 14.83
C THR A 147 -6.39 11.01 15.59
N HIS A 148 -5.33 11.53 16.21
CA HIS A 148 -5.39 12.73 17.07
C HIS A 148 -4.77 13.99 16.45
N PHE A 149 -4.39 13.96 15.17
CA PHE A 149 -3.65 15.06 14.54
C PHE A 149 -4.42 15.72 13.38
N ASN A 150 -4.47 17.04 13.40
CA ASN A 150 -4.94 17.84 12.26
C ASN A 150 -3.84 17.92 11.19
N ARG A 151 -4.24 17.82 9.92
CA ARG A 151 -3.30 17.97 8.80
C ARG A 151 -2.89 19.43 8.63
N MET A 152 -1.62 19.64 8.26
CA MET A 152 -1.12 20.98 7.99
C MET A 152 -1.71 21.57 6.69
N PRO A 153 -1.90 22.89 6.60
CA PRO A 153 -2.34 23.54 5.38
C PRO A 153 -1.40 23.27 4.20
N SER A 154 -1.98 23.04 3.01
CA SER A 154 -1.20 22.89 1.78
C SER A 154 -0.48 24.19 1.41
N ARG A 155 0.78 24.07 0.96
CA ARG A 155 1.62 25.22 0.58
C ARG A 155 1.77 25.38 -0.93
N ASN A 156 1.51 24.31 -1.68
CA ASN A 156 1.59 24.25 -3.15
C ASN A 156 0.63 23.17 -3.70
N ALA A 157 0.44 23.14 -5.01
CA ALA A 157 -0.48 22.21 -5.67
C ALA A 157 -0.14 20.73 -5.39
N PHE A 158 1.14 20.35 -5.32
CA PHE A 158 1.53 18.97 -4.98
C PHE A 158 1.13 18.61 -3.55
N SER A 159 1.45 19.48 -2.59
CA SER A 159 1.04 19.27 -1.19
C SER A 159 -0.48 19.22 -1.04
N LEU A 160 -1.23 20.00 -1.84
CA LEU A 160 -2.69 19.94 -1.87
C LEU A 160 -3.18 18.61 -2.41
N LEU A 161 -2.64 18.16 -3.55
CA LEU A 161 -2.99 16.88 -4.16
C LEU A 161 -2.66 15.72 -3.22
N THR A 162 -1.45 15.67 -2.66
CA THR A 162 -1.07 14.64 -1.68
C THR A 162 -1.99 14.66 -0.46
N ASN A 163 -2.32 15.85 0.08
CA ASN A 163 -3.27 15.97 1.19
C ASN A 163 -4.67 15.47 0.81
N MET A 164 -5.12 15.75 -0.41
CA MET A 164 -6.42 15.30 -0.92
C MET A 164 -6.45 13.77 -1.09
N PHE A 165 -5.44 13.18 -1.74
CA PHE A 165 -5.35 11.73 -1.88
C PHE A 165 -5.27 11.03 -0.53
N ALA A 166 -4.42 11.50 0.38
CA ALA A 166 -4.38 10.95 1.72
C ALA A 166 -5.75 11.04 2.41
N PHE A 167 -6.57 12.08 2.15
CA PHE A 167 -7.89 12.20 2.77
C PHE A 167 -8.85 11.15 2.21
N MET A 168 -8.81 10.93 0.89
CA MET A 168 -9.60 9.89 0.24
C MET A 168 -9.20 8.49 0.73
N LEU A 169 -7.89 8.20 0.81
CA LEU A 169 -7.38 6.91 1.29
C LEU A 169 -7.80 6.61 2.74
N ASP A 170 -7.70 7.58 3.66
CA ASP A 170 -8.17 7.41 5.04
C ASP A 170 -9.68 7.06 5.10
N ARG A 171 -10.47 7.63 4.18
CA ARG A 171 -11.92 7.36 4.11
C ARG A 171 -12.19 5.96 3.54
N ILE A 172 -11.47 5.57 2.50
CA ILE A 172 -11.55 4.24 1.88
C ILE A 172 -11.16 3.17 2.90
N GLU A 173 -10.05 3.33 3.61
CA GLU A 173 -9.60 2.40 4.66
C GLU A 173 -10.69 2.21 5.74
N ARG A 174 -11.26 3.31 6.27
CA ARG A 174 -12.35 3.22 7.27
C ARG A 174 -13.59 2.53 6.71
N GLN A 175 -13.90 2.71 5.43
CA GLN A 175 -15.01 2.02 4.77
C GLN A 175 -14.71 0.53 4.58
N ASN A 176 -13.51 0.17 4.11
CA ASN A 176 -13.10 -1.23 3.96
C ASN A 176 -13.14 -1.96 5.30
N ILE A 177 -12.68 -1.34 6.39
CA ILE A 177 -12.78 -1.94 7.74
C ILE A 177 -14.23 -2.16 8.16
N ARG A 178 -15.13 -1.19 7.92
CA ARG A 178 -16.55 -1.32 8.27
C ARG A 178 -17.24 -2.41 7.47
N ILE A 179 -17.03 -2.42 6.15
CA ILE A 179 -17.58 -3.44 5.25
C ILE A 179 -17.00 -4.81 5.59
N GLY A 180 -15.69 -4.90 5.82
CA GLY A 180 -15.01 -6.12 6.24
C GLY A 180 -15.61 -6.69 7.53
N LYS A 181 -15.81 -5.87 8.56
CA LYS A 181 -16.49 -6.29 9.81
C LYS A 181 -17.91 -6.81 9.55
N PHE A 182 -18.68 -6.13 8.70
CA PHE A 182 -20.03 -6.54 8.35
C PHE A 182 -20.05 -7.88 7.62
N VAL A 183 -19.19 -8.05 6.60
CA VAL A 183 -19.07 -9.27 5.80
C VAL A 183 -18.58 -10.43 6.65
N ALA A 184 -17.60 -10.22 7.52
CA ALA A 184 -17.09 -11.26 8.41
C ALA A 184 -18.17 -11.74 9.39
N ASN A 185 -18.95 -10.82 9.98
CA ASN A 185 -20.06 -11.18 10.86
C ASN A 185 -21.14 -12.01 10.13
N ASN A 186 -21.38 -11.75 8.84
CA ASN A 186 -22.34 -12.51 8.05
C ASN A 186 -21.82 -13.89 7.57
N ASN A 187 -20.50 -14.12 7.63
CA ASN A 187 -19.86 -15.34 7.13
C ASN A 187 -19.17 -16.15 8.24
N ASP A 188 -19.48 -15.84 9.51
CA ASP A 188 -18.87 -16.42 10.71
C ASP A 188 -17.34 -16.42 10.64
N ALA A 189 -16.77 -15.26 10.25
CA ALA A 189 -15.33 -15.05 10.19
C ALA A 189 -14.86 -14.11 11.30
N ILE A 190 -13.67 -14.40 11.84
CA ILE A 190 -13.04 -13.63 12.91
C ILE A 190 -12.02 -12.68 12.27
N ILE A 191 -12.01 -11.41 12.68
CA ILE A 191 -11.00 -10.43 12.24
C ILE A 191 -10.18 -9.96 13.43
N ASN A 192 -8.86 -10.14 13.36
CA ASN A 192 -7.90 -9.57 14.29
C ASN A 192 -7.26 -8.33 13.65
N PHE A 193 -7.41 -7.17 14.29
CA PHE A 193 -6.78 -5.94 13.80
C PHE A 193 -5.45 -5.68 14.50
N TYR A 194 -4.41 -5.39 13.73
CA TYR A 194 -3.08 -5.01 14.21
C TYR A 194 -2.77 -3.58 13.75
N TYR A 195 -3.03 -2.61 14.62
CA TYR A 195 -2.73 -1.19 14.38
C TYR A 195 -1.28 -0.87 14.77
N THR A 196 -0.69 0.15 14.15
CA THR A 196 0.63 0.63 14.58
C THR A 196 0.52 1.38 15.91
N PRO A 197 1.51 1.25 16.82
CA PRO A 197 1.48 1.93 18.11
C PRO A 197 1.72 3.44 17.99
N ILE A 198 2.35 3.88 16.90
CA ILE A 198 2.68 5.28 16.62
C ILE A 198 2.31 5.65 15.18
N VAL A 199 2.18 6.95 14.94
CA VAL A 199 2.06 7.49 13.58
C VAL A 199 3.41 7.32 12.87
N LEU A 200 3.43 6.54 11.78
CA LEU A 200 4.64 6.28 11.01
C LEU A 200 5.10 7.53 10.28
N THR A 201 4.26 8.06 9.39
CA THR A 201 4.61 9.23 8.58
C THR A 201 3.39 10.08 8.28
N THR A 202 3.59 11.39 8.16
CA THR A 202 2.59 12.32 7.61
C THR A 202 2.74 12.46 6.10
N ASN A 203 3.75 11.82 5.50
CA ASN A 203 4.02 11.86 4.08
C ASN A 203 4.66 10.57 3.58
N SER A 204 3.87 9.72 2.93
CA SER A 204 4.28 8.39 2.45
C SER A 204 5.27 8.43 1.28
N LEU A 205 5.54 9.61 0.71
CA LEU A 205 6.45 9.77 -0.43
C LEU A 205 7.89 10.13 0.02
N ILE A 206 8.12 10.18 1.33
CA ILE A 206 9.44 10.43 1.92
C ILE A 206 9.97 9.11 2.48
N PHE A 207 11.07 8.64 1.90
CA PHE A 207 11.73 7.40 2.28
C PHE A 207 12.98 7.71 3.10
N GLU A 208 12.93 7.48 4.42
CA GLU A 208 14.06 7.63 5.34
C GLU A 208 14.43 6.25 5.90
N LYS A 209 15.50 5.65 5.39
CA LYS A 209 15.89 4.26 5.69
C LYS A 209 15.96 3.98 7.20
N GLU A 210 16.65 4.83 7.96
CA GLU A 210 16.82 4.66 9.41
C GLU A 210 15.47 4.64 10.14
N LYS A 211 14.53 5.54 9.79
CA LYS A 211 13.19 5.57 10.38
C LYS A 211 12.39 4.33 10.00
N MET A 212 12.44 3.92 8.74
CA MET A 212 11.73 2.73 8.26
C MET A 212 12.23 1.44 8.94
N THR A 213 13.54 1.32 9.17
CA THR A 213 14.11 0.20 9.93
C THR A 213 13.60 0.18 11.38
N ALA A 214 13.55 1.34 12.05
CA ALA A 214 13.02 1.44 13.40
C ALA A 214 11.51 1.11 13.47
N TRP A 215 10.73 1.54 12.46
CA TRP A 215 9.30 1.19 12.38
C TRP A 215 9.06 -0.30 12.18
N TRP A 216 9.88 -0.95 11.36
CA TRP A 216 9.81 -2.39 11.16
C TRP A 216 10.04 -3.16 12.46
N GLU A 217 11.12 -2.82 13.18
CA GLU A 217 11.44 -3.45 14.47
C GLU A 217 10.34 -3.21 15.52
N SER A 218 9.84 -1.97 15.61
CA SER A 218 8.74 -1.64 16.52
C SER A 218 7.44 -2.39 16.17
N GLY A 219 7.12 -2.53 14.88
CA GLY A 219 5.95 -3.27 14.41
C GLY A 219 6.05 -4.77 14.73
N PHE A 220 7.24 -5.36 14.54
CA PHE A 220 7.51 -6.75 14.87
C PHE A 220 7.33 -7.03 16.37
N GLN A 221 8.00 -6.24 17.23
CA GLN A 221 7.90 -6.38 18.69
C GLN A 221 6.46 -6.21 19.19
N TYR A 222 5.72 -5.26 18.61
CA TYR A 222 4.32 -5.04 18.97
C TYR A 222 3.42 -6.22 18.57
N ALA A 223 3.60 -6.76 17.36
CA ALA A 223 2.81 -7.90 16.89
C ALA A 223 3.09 -9.15 17.73
N GLU A 224 4.37 -9.41 18.08
CA GLU A 224 4.77 -10.50 18.97
C GLU A 224 4.11 -10.37 20.34
N ALA A 225 4.21 -9.20 20.98
CA ALA A 225 3.60 -8.95 22.29
C ALA A 225 2.07 -9.15 22.27
N LYS A 226 1.40 -8.68 21.21
CA LYS A 226 -0.06 -8.84 21.05
C LYS A 226 -0.46 -10.30 20.86
N SER A 227 0.31 -11.05 20.09
CA SER A 227 0.09 -12.49 19.89
C SER A 227 0.20 -13.26 21.22
N HIS A 228 1.20 -12.95 22.04
CA HIS A 228 1.33 -13.55 23.38
C HIS A 228 0.16 -13.23 24.31
N GLN A 229 -0.34 -11.99 24.30
CA GLN A 229 -1.52 -11.61 25.10
C GLN A 229 -2.78 -12.36 24.67
N GLN A 230 -3.01 -12.51 23.37
CA GLN A 230 -4.15 -13.28 22.86
C GLN A 230 -4.05 -14.76 23.25
N SER A 231 -2.86 -15.35 23.20
CA SER A 231 -2.62 -16.73 23.62
C SER A 231 -2.87 -16.93 25.13
N GLN A 232 -2.46 -15.98 25.98
CA GLN A 232 -2.69 -16.07 27.43
C GLN A 232 -4.18 -15.99 27.79
N LEU A 233 -4.94 -15.07 27.15
CA LEU A 233 -6.39 -14.95 27.37
C LEU A 233 -7.15 -16.20 26.94
N GLN A 234 -6.69 -16.90 25.91
CA GLN A 234 -7.32 -18.14 25.44
C GLN A 234 -7.11 -19.30 26.42
N ILE A 235 -5.95 -19.35 27.11
CA ILE A 235 -5.65 -20.35 28.14
C ILE A 235 -6.49 -20.12 29.42
N GLU A 236 -6.83 -18.88 29.76
CA GLU A 236 -7.67 -18.56 30.93
C GLU A 236 -9.17 -18.82 30.71
N LEU A 237 -9.60 -19.02 29.46
CA LEU A 237 -10.99 -19.27 29.07
C LEU A 237 -11.31 -20.77 28.88
N GLU A 238 -10.31 -21.65 28.98
CA GLU A 238 -10.42 -23.12 29.01
C GLU A 238 -10.41 -23.66 30.45
#